data_AF-A0A444S7B5-F1
#
_entry.id   AF-A0A444S7B5-F1
#
_cell.length_a   1.000
_cell.length_b   1.000
_cell.length_c   1.000
_cell.angle_alpha   90.00
_cell.angle_beta   90.00
_cell.angle_gamma   90.00
#
_symmetry.space_group_name_H-M   'P 1'
#
loop_
_entity.id
_entity.type
_entity.pdbx_description
1 polymer ?
#
loop_
_entity_poly.entity_id
_entity_poly.type
_entity_poly.pdbx_seq_one_letter_code
_entity_poly.pdbx_strand_id
1 'polypeptide(L)'
;MVDQHRPKIIEENPIKNGLDSFRASFKAICTSQGISPCPDSLGKLKGDELQNLALDLLLALQGCRASRLLRSGGRGKNLFGDLSTLSSAVNSDDFDFDRIKPLFNASLAEILNDALI
;
A
#
# COMPACT_ATOMS: atom_id res chain seq x y z
N MET A 1 17.10 -13.04 12.22
CA MET A 1 16.22 -13.19 13.40
C MET A 1 14.94 -12.44 13.11
N VAL A 2 13.79 -13.11 13.05
CA VAL A 2 12.49 -12.44 12.92
C VAL A 2 12.29 -11.63 14.20
N ASP A 3 12.10 -10.32 14.09
CA ASP A 3 11.80 -9.45 15.24
C ASP A 3 10.53 -9.99 15.93
N GLN A 4 10.71 -10.70 17.06
CA GLN A 4 9.62 -11.25 17.87
C GLN A 4 8.62 -10.17 18.34
N HIS A 5 9.01 -8.89 18.27
CA HIS A 5 8.17 -7.75 18.58
C HIS A 5 7.26 -7.27 17.43
N ARG A 6 7.47 -7.71 16.18
CA ARG A 6 6.66 -7.25 15.03
C ARG A 6 5.16 -7.50 15.22
N PRO A 7 4.71 -8.71 15.61
CA PRO A 7 3.29 -8.96 15.82
C PRO A 7 2.69 -8.03 16.89
N LYS A 8 3.39 -7.87 18.02
CA LYS A 8 2.96 -6.99 19.12
C LYS A 8 2.85 -5.52 18.69
N ILE A 9 3.82 -5.01 17.92
CA ILE A 9 3.78 -3.64 17.38
C ILE A 9 2.54 -3.44 16.49
N ILE A 10 2.23 -4.41 15.63
CA ILE A 10 1.08 -4.35 14.71
C ILE A 10 -0.23 -4.44 15.48
N GLU A 11 -0.32 -5.27 16.51
CA GLU A 11 -1.48 -5.38 17.40
C GLU A 11 -1.77 -4.06 18.13
N GLU A 12 -0.74 -3.44 18.70
CA GLU A 12 -0.86 -2.15 19.42
C GLU A 12 -1.02 -0.94 18.49
N ASN A 13 -0.61 -1.07 17.22
CA ASN A 13 -0.61 0.01 16.23
C ASN A 13 -1.13 -0.52 14.88
N PRO A 14 -2.44 -0.81 14.77
CA PRO A 14 -3.00 -1.46 13.60
C PRO A 14 -2.81 -0.61 12.34
N ILE A 15 -2.32 -1.26 11.27
CA ILE A 15 -2.09 -0.63 9.97
C ILE A 15 -3.41 -0.54 9.18
N LYS A 16 -4.29 -1.53 9.35
CA LYS A 16 -5.53 -1.72 8.57
C LYS A 16 -6.33 -0.43 8.40
N ASN A 17 -6.65 0.24 9.51
CA ASN A 17 -7.49 1.44 9.51
C ASN A 17 -6.81 2.63 8.81
N GLY A 18 -5.47 2.65 8.75
CA GLY A 18 -4.73 3.67 8.02
C GLY A 18 -4.86 3.57 6.50
N LEU A 19 -5.35 2.43 5.98
CA LEU A 19 -5.47 2.17 4.54
C LEU A 19 -6.84 2.55 3.95
N ASP A 20 -7.80 3.00 4.76
CA ASP A 20 -9.17 3.22 4.31
C ASP A 20 -9.28 4.32 3.25
N SER A 21 -8.51 5.41 3.39
CA SER A 21 -8.45 6.47 2.37
C SER A 21 -7.90 5.97 1.04
N PHE A 22 -6.82 5.18 1.06
CA PHE A 22 -6.26 4.55 -0.15
C PHE A 22 -7.27 3.60 -0.80
N ARG A 23 -7.96 2.75 -0.01
CA ARG A 23 -8.98 1.83 -0.52
C ARG A 23 -10.16 2.58 -1.14
N ALA A 24 -10.55 3.72 -0.57
CA ALA A 24 -11.57 4.59 -1.13
C ALA A 24 -11.11 5.21 -2.47
N SER A 25 -9.88 5.71 -2.56
CA SER A 25 -9.29 6.20 -3.83
C SER A 25 -9.31 5.10 -4.90
N PHE A 26 -8.88 3.89 -4.57
CA PHE A 26 -8.91 2.75 -5.49
C PHE A 26 -10.33 2.44 -6.00
N LYS A 27 -11.31 2.33 -5.08
CA LYS A 27 -12.72 2.09 -5.44
C LYS A 27 -13.28 3.21 -6.34
N ALA A 28 -12.93 4.46 -6.08
CA ALA A 28 -13.37 5.61 -6.86
C ALA A 28 -12.83 5.56 -8.29
N ILE A 29 -11.54 5.26 -8.46
CA ILE A 29 -10.89 5.14 -9.78
C ILE A 29 -11.48 3.96 -10.57
N CYS A 30 -11.66 2.79 -9.94
CA CYS A 30 -12.30 1.67 -10.62
C CYS A 30 -13.72 2.02 -11.08
N THR A 31 -14.52 2.64 -10.20
CA THR A 31 -15.90 3.05 -10.52
C THR A 31 -15.95 4.07 -11.66
N SER A 32 -15.07 5.08 -11.67
CA SER A 32 -15.05 6.11 -12.72
C SER A 32 -14.69 5.55 -14.09
N GLN A 33 -13.98 4.43 -14.14
CA GLN A 33 -13.63 3.72 -15.38
C GLN A 33 -14.59 2.58 -15.74
N GLY A 34 -15.67 2.37 -14.97
CA GLY A 34 -16.58 1.24 -15.18
C GLY A 34 -15.93 -0.12 -14.92
N ILE A 35 -14.86 -0.17 -14.13
CA ILE A 35 -14.14 -1.37 -13.74
C ILE A 35 -14.64 -1.82 -12.37
N SER A 36 -14.90 -3.12 -12.19
CA SER A 36 -15.21 -3.66 -10.86
C SER A 36 -14.00 -3.53 -9.92
N PRO A 37 -14.13 -2.95 -8.71
CA PRO A 37 -13.02 -2.79 -7.77
C PRO A 37 -12.62 -4.11 -7.12
N CYS A 38 -11.71 -4.84 -7.77
CA CYS A 38 -11.05 -6.03 -7.22
C CYS A 38 -9.52 -5.92 -7.44
N PRO A 39 -8.67 -6.64 -6.68
CA PRO A 39 -7.22 -6.59 -6.85
C PRO A 39 -6.74 -6.83 -8.29
N ASP A 40 -7.42 -7.70 -9.05
CA ASP A 40 -7.08 -7.97 -10.45
C ASP A 40 -7.30 -6.76 -11.39
N SER A 41 -8.10 -5.79 -10.96
CA SER A 41 -8.35 -4.55 -11.69
C SER A 41 -7.16 -3.61 -11.74
N LEU A 42 -6.13 -3.82 -10.91
CA LEU A 42 -4.87 -3.07 -11.01
C LEU A 42 -4.24 -3.17 -12.39
N GLY A 43 -4.33 -4.32 -13.06
CA GLY A 43 -3.79 -4.51 -14.40
C GLY A 43 -4.52 -3.74 -15.50
N LYS A 44 -5.67 -3.13 -15.19
CA LYS A 44 -6.49 -2.36 -16.13
C LYS A 44 -6.29 -0.84 -16.02
N LEU A 45 -5.64 -0.37 -14.96
CA LEU A 45 -5.37 1.04 -14.71
C LEU A 45 -4.14 1.51 -15.50
N LYS A 46 -4.10 2.81 -15.85
CA LYS A 46 -3.01 3.41 -16.63
C LYS A 46 -1.91 3.98 -15.74
N GLY A 47 -0.76 4.30 -16.35
CA GLY A 47 0.47 4.74 -15.67
C GLY A 47 0.26 5.80 -14.58
N ASP A 48 -0.30 6.96 -14.93
CA ASP A 48 -0.49 8.07 -13.98
C ASP A 48 -1.45 7.71 -12.83
N GLU A 49 -2.48 6.91 -13.11
CA GLU A 49 -3.45 6.49 -12.08
C GLU A 49 -2.83 5.48 -11.12
N LEU A 50 -2.06 4.53 -11.65
CA LEU A 50 -1.29 3.57 -10.87
C LEU A 50 -0.23 4.26 -10.01
N GLN A 51 0.46 5.26 -10.57
CA GLN A 51 1.46 6.03 -9.85
C GLN A 51 0.83 6.82 -8.70
N ASN A 52 -0.27 7.54 -8.96
CA ASN A 52 -0.98 8.27 -7.90
C ASN A 52 -1.53 7.33 -6.81
N LEU A 53 -2.09 6.18 -7.19
CA LEU A 53 -2.51 5.16 -6.22
C LEU A 53 -1.34 4.59 -5.41
N ALA A 54 -0.18 4.45 -6.03
CA ALA A 54 1.02 3.97 -5.34
C ALA A 54 1.46 4.99 -4.30
N LEU A 55 1.44 6.28 -4.64
CA LEU A 55 1.71 7.36 -3.70
C LEU A 55 0.69 7.41 -2.56
N ASP A 56 -0.61 7.30 -2.86
CA ASP A 56 -1.68 7.24 -1.85
C ASP A 56 -1.45 6.08 -0.86
N LEU A 57 -1.11 4.89 -1.37
CA LEU A 57 -0.81 3.71 -0.55
C LEU A 57 0.41 3.95 0.35
N LEU A 58 1.49 4.47 -0.22
CA LEU A 58 2.73 4.69 0.53
C LEU A 58 2.55 5.77 1.60
N LEU A 59 1.83 6.85 1.30
CA LEU A 59 1.51 7.90 2.26
C LEU A 59 0.62 7.37 3.39
N ALA A 60 -0.39 6.57 3.08
CA ALA A 60 -1.23 5.91 4.08
C ALA A 60 -0.40 5.01 5.03
N LEU A 61 0.49 4.19 4.47
CA LEU A 61 1.41 3.36 5.25
C LEU A 61 2.38 4.18 6.09
N GLN A 62 2.94 5.27 5.54
CA GLN A 62 3.84 6.18 6.26
C GLN A 62 3.13 6.91 7.41
N GLY A 63 1.84 7.25 7.23
CA GLY A 63 1.02 7.88 8.27
C GLY A 63 0.82 7.00 9.52
N CYS A 64 0.83 5.68 9.35
CA CYS A 64 0.63 4.72 10.43
C CYS A 64 1.76 4.79 11.48
N ARG A 65 1.42 4.75 12.77
CA ARG A 65 2.42 4.73 13.85
C ARG A 65 3.35 3.51 13.77
N ALA A 66 2.83 2.37 13.33
CA ALA A 66 3.62 1.16 13.11
C ALA A 66 4.79 1.38 12.14
N SER A 67 4.68 2.25 11.13
CA SER A 67 5.77 2.46 10.15
C SER A 67 7.04 3.01 10.82
N ARG A 68 6.88 3.83 11.86
CA ARG A 68 8.00 4.41 12.60
C ARG A 68 8.62 3.43 13.59
N LEU A 69 7.85 2.43 14.04
CA LEU A 69 8.23 1.44 15.06
C LEU A 69 8.79 0.14 14.46
N LEU A 70 8.26 -0.28 13.30
CA LEU A 70 8.70 -1.47 12.60
C LEU A 70 10.09 -1.24 12.02
N ARG A 71 11.01 -2.18 12.30
CA ARG A 71 12.35 -2.17 11.70
C ARG A 71 12.26 -2.36 10.19
N SER A 72 13.23 -1.76 9.49
CA SER A 72 13.40 -1.96 8.06
C SER A 72 13.62 -3.44 7.75
N GLY A 73 13.00 -3.91 6.67
CA GLY A 73 13.34 -5.22 6.08
C GLY A 73 14.56 -5.16 5.16
N GLY A 74 15.02 -3.96 4.81
CA GLY A 74 16.14 -3.68 3.91
C GLY A 74 17.32 -3.02 4.64
N ARG A 75 17.91 -1.99 4.02
CA ARG A 75 19.07 -1.26 4.56
C ARG A 75 18.69 -0.04 5.42
N GLY A 76 17.41 0.29 5.51
CA GLY A 76 16.92 1.48 6.21
C GLY A 76 16.90 1.32 7.73
N LYS A 77 16.52 2.40 8.43
CA LYS A 77 16.33 2.39 9.90
C LYS A 77 15.02 1.71 10.30
N ASN A 78 13.95 2.06 9.62
CA ASN A 78 12.59 1.61 9.90
C ASN A 78 11.76 1.57 8.61
N LEU A 79 10.57 0.97 8.69
CA LEU A 79 9.64 0.87 7.58
C LEU A 79 9.29 2.25 7.01
N PHE A 80 9.15 3.28 7.86
CA PHE A 80 8.90 4.65 7.40
C PHE A 80 9.97 5.16 6.40
N GLY A 81 11.26 4.94 6.69
CA GLY A 81 12.34 5.33 5.80
C GLY A 81 12.38 4.52 4.50
N ASP A 82 12.08 3.23 4.58
CA ASP A 82 11.97 2.37 3.38
C ASP A 82 10.83 2.87 2.48
N LEU A 83 9.68 3.20 3.07
CA LEU A 83 8.53 3.77 2.35
C LEU A 83 8.87 5.13 1.75
N SER A 84 9.57 6.02 2.45
CA SER A 84 10.02 7.32 1.87
C SER A 84 10.89 7.13 0.64
N THR A 85 11.80 6.15 0.69
CA THR A 85 12.68 5.82 -0.44
C THR A 85 11.87 5.27 -1.61
N LEU A 86 10.89 4.41 -1.32
CA LEU A 86 9.99 3.85 -2.32
C LEU A 86 9.09 4.94 -2.93
N SER A 87 8.57 5.89 -2.17
CA SER A 87 7.78 7.02 -2.67
C SER A 87 8.61 7.88 -3.63
N SER A 88 9.87 8.14 -3.31
CA SER A 88 10.78 8.85 -4.22
C SER A 88 11.02 8.07 -5.51
N ALA A 89 11.12 6.74 -5.44
CA ALA A 89 11.29 5.91 -6.63
C ALA A 89 10.01 5.87 -7.49
N VAL A 90 8.83 5.76 -6.87
CA VAL A 90 7.53 5.80 -7.56
C VAL A 90 7.33 7.12 -8.30
N ASN A 91 7.78 8.23 -7.72
CA ASN A 91 7.68 9.56 -8.34
C ASN A 91 8.71 9.82 -9.46
N SER A 92 9.50 8.81 -9.84
CA SER A 92 10.43 8.85 -10.96
C SER A 92 9.77 8.30 -12.24
N ASP A 93 10.16 8.82 -13.41
CA ASP A 93 9.57 8.42 -14.69
C ASP A 93 9.81 6.93 -15.05
N ASP A 94 10.92 6.34 -14.57
CA ASP A 94 11.34 4.97 -14.86
C ASP A 94 10.90 3.93 -13.80
N PHE A 95 9.87 4.22 -13.00
CA PHE A 95 9.45 3.29 -11.95
C PHE A 95 8.79 2.02 -12.51
N ASP A 96 9.41 0.87 -12.25
CA ASP A 96 8.80 -0.43 -12.51
C ASP A 96 7.70 -0.75 -11.49
N PHE A 97 6.44 -0.62 -11.93
CA PHE A 97 5.25 -0.88 -11.11
C PHE A 97 5.16 -2.34 -10.61
N ASP A 98 5.78 -3.31 -11.30
CA ASP A 98 5.77 -4.71 -10.84
C ASP A 98 6.39 -4.86 -9.45
N ARG A 99 7.29 -3.95 -9.07
CA ARG A 99 7.96 -3.94 -7.77
C ARG A 99 7.03 -3.62 -6.60
N ILE A 100 5.92 -2.90 -6.83
CA ILE A 100 4.97 -2.51 -5.77
C ILE A 100 3.68 -3.35 -5.79
N LYS A 101 3.39 -4.10 -6.87
CA LYS A 101 2.21 -4.98 -6.99
C LYS A 101 1.97 -5.88 -5.76
N PRO A 102 2.97 -6.54 -5.15
CA PRO A 102 2.74 -7.37 -3.97
C PRO A 102 2.16 -6.59 -2.78
N LEU A 103 2.60 -5.34 -2.58
CA LEU A 103 2.14 -4.47 -1.51
C LEU A 103 0.69 -4.02 -1.74
N PHE A 104 0.35 -3.69 -2.99
CA PHE A 104 -1.02 -3.39 -3.40
C PHE A 104 -1.95 -4.56 -3.12
N ASN A 105 -1.61 -5.75 -3.61
CA ASN A 105 -2.43 -6.95 -3.42
C ASN A 105 -2.68 -7.24 -1.93
N ALA A 106 -1.64 -7.11 -1.08
CA ALA A 106 -1.79 -7.28 0.36
C ALA A 106 -2.73 -6.22 0.99
N SER A 107 -2.67 -4.98 0.51
CA SER A 107 -3.46 -3.85 1.05
C SER A 107 -4.93 -3.89 0.62
N LEU A 108 -5.19 -4.47 -0.56
CA LEU A 108 -6.52 -4.67 -1.14
C LEU A 108 -7.14 -6.03 -0.83
N ALA A 109 -6.41 -6.97 -0.20
CA ALA A 109 -6.91 -8.31 0.12
C ALA A 109 -8.22 -8.32 0.93
N GLU A 110 -8.52 -7.25 1.68
CA GLU A 110 -9.81 -7.13 2.38
C GLU A 110 -10.99 -6.73 1.49
N ILE A 111 -10.75 -6.07 0.35
CA ILE A 111 -11.82 -5.80 -0.62
C ILE A 111 -12.41 -7.11 -1.14
N LEU A 112 -11.61 -8.18 -1.20
CA LEU A 112 -12.08 -9.51 -1.55
C LEU A 112 -13.00 -10.12 -0.49
N ASN A 113 -12.82 -9.80 0.80
CA ASN A 113 -13.68 -10.32 1.86
C ASN A 113 -15.04 -9.62 1.88
N ASP A 114 -15.09 -8.33 1.55
CA ASP A 114 -16.36 -7.58 1.44
C ASP A 114 -17.15 -7.94 0.16
N ALA A 115 -16.48 -8.37 -0.91
CA ALA A 115 -17.11 -8.74 -2.18
C ALA A 115 -17.72 -10.16 -2.19
N LEU A 116 -17.52 -10.94 -1.13
CA LEU A 116 -18.02 -12.31 -0.97
C LEU A 116 -19.25 -12.41 -0.03
N ILE A 117 -19.87 -11.28 0.31
CA ILE A 117 -21.10 -11.20 1.12
C ILE A 117 -22.29 -10.78 0.25
#